data_AF-A0A679JHL9-F1
#
_entry.id   AF-A0A679JHL9-F1
#
_cell.length_a   1.000
_cell.length_b   1.000
_cell.length_c   1.000
_cell.angle_alpha   90.00
_cell.angle_beta   90.00
_cell.angle_gamma   90.00
#
_symmetry.space_group_name_H-M   'P 1'
#
loop_
_entity.id
_entity.type
_entity.pdbx_description
1 polymer ?
#
loop_
_entity_poly.entity_id
_entity_poly.type
_entity_poly.pdbx_seq_one_letter_code
_entity_poly.pdbx_strand_id
1 'polypeptide(L)'
;MAEDDGLAHESAADDLDPAAPLDMTEAPRGEDAERTNYGSNGRGELPEGEAEEEDTENPGGAELVIDIAKAHGFLKACMTSQPRVHYGLGAKAKAGAVPGKDFQAIDCSGFVREAIRRSTDLGNKFPDGSVVQHDWVKKRGFKNVGISAGSNQDGAVRIAFLSPSDSPSKIGHVVLIYQSMTLESHGGSGPNERLWNGKGWQAKARVYVLDPAGGSA
;
A
#
# COMPACT_ATOMS: atom_id res chain seq x y z
N MET A 1 4.65 -8.14 -47.82
CA MET A 1 3.76 -7.71 -46.73
C MET A 1 3.89 -8.77 -45.67
N ALA A 2 4.71 -8.52 -44.65
CA ALA A 2 4.85 -9.40 -43.49
C ALA A 2 4.27 -8.62 -42.32
N GLU A 3 3.26 -9.21 -41.68
CA GLU A 3 2.64 -8.69 -40.48
C GLU A 3 3.62 -8.94 -39.31
N ASP A 4 4.03 -7.84 -38.68
CA ASP A 4 4.87 -7.83 -37.49
C ASP A 4 3.93 -7.93 -36.29
N ASP A 5 3.65 -9.16 -35.87
CA ASP A 5 2.95 -9.48 -34.63
C ASP A 5 3.85 -9.07 -33.45
N GLY A 6 3.66 -7.84 -32.99
CA GLY A 6 4.24 -7.30 -31.77
C GLY A 6 3.75 -8.08 -30.55
N LEU A 7 4.41 -9.20 -30.26
CA LEU A 7 4.35 -9.90 -28.99
C LEU A 7 4.77 -8.94 -27.89
N ALA A 8 3.79 -8.40 -27.18
CA ALA A 8 3.99 -7.66 -25.95
C ALA A 8 4.78 -8.56 -24.99
N HIS A 9 6.01 -8.16 -24.66
CA HIS A 9 6.82 -8.77 -23.63
C HIS A 9 6.03 -8.73 -22.31
N GLU A 10 5.37 -9.84 -21.94
CA GLU A 10 4.95 -10.10 -20.57
C GLU A 10 6.21 -10.08 -19.71
N SER A 11 6.44 -8.97 -19.00
CA SER A 11 7.57 -8.93 -18.09
C SER A 11 7.22 -9.82 -16.89
N ALA A 12 8.03 -10.85 -16.64
CA ALA A 12 7.88 -11.76 -15.50
C ALA A 12 7.82 -11.05 -14.14
N ALA A 13 8.11 -9.74 -14.09
CA ALA A 13 8.01 -8.89 -12.91
C ALA A 13 6.57 -8.62 -12.43
N ASP A 14 5.56 -8.70 -13.31
CA ASP A 14 4.16 -8.41 -12.94
C ASP A 14 3.49 -9.57 -12.19
N ASP A 15 3.95 -10.81 -12.44
CA ASP A 15 3.51 -12.03 -11.74
C ASP A 15 4.27 -12.30 -10.43
N LEU A 16 5.27 -11.48 -10.11
CA LEU A 16 5.98 -11.59 -8.83
C LEU A 16 5.03 -11.19 -7.70
N ASP A 17 5.03 -12.02 -6.66
CA ASP A 17 4.40 -11.72 -5.39
C ASP A 17 5.01 -10.43 -4.82
N PRO A 18 4.25 -9.33 -4.77
CA PRO A 18 4.82 -8.02 -4.47
C PRO A 18 5.28 -7.88 -3.01
N ALA A 19 4.84 -8.78 -2.12
CA ALA A 19 5.27 -8.78 -0.72
C ALA A 19 6.38 -9.82 -0.43
N ALA A 20 6.72 -10.68 -1.40
CA ALA A 20 7.75 -11.69 -1.21
C ALA A 20 9.16 -11.07 -1.29
N PRO A 21 10.05 -11.30 -0.32
CA PRO A 21 11.47 -10.98 -0.45
C PRO A 21 12.07 -11.76 -1.64
N LEU A 22 12.90 -11.09 -2.47
CA LEU A 22 13.45 -11.70 -3.68
C LEU A 22 14.41 -12.87 -3.43
N ASP A 23 14.93 -13.03 -2.21
CA ASP A 23 15.96 -14.01 -1.85
C ASP A 23 15.42 -15.21 -1.04
N MET A 24 14.13 -15.52 -1.17
CA MET A 24 13.51 -16.59 -0.40
C MET A 24 13.10 -17.78 -1.28
N THR A 25 13.78 -18.90 -1.06
CA THR A 25 13.49 -20.23 -1.66
C THR A 25 12.27 -20.91 -1.03
N GLU A 26 11.76 -20.38 0.07
CA GLU A 26 10.52 -20.81 0.73
C GLU A 26 9.63 -19.59 1.01
N ALA A 27 8.30 -19.77 0.96
CA ALA A 27 7.37 -18.71 1.34
C ALA A 27 7.69 -18.23 2.79
N PRO A 28 7.78 -16.92 3.06
CA PRO A 28 7.97 -16.43 4.42
C PRO A 28 6.81 -16.93 5.30
N ARG A 29 7.16 -17.77 6.26
CA ARG A 29 6.24 -18.26 7.30
C ARG A 29 6.75 -17.76 8.64
N GLY A 30 5.84 -17.28 9.48
CA GLY A 30 6.17 -16.82 10.83
C GLY A 30 5.72 -15.39 11.12
N GLU A 31 6.24 -14.85 12.22
CA GLU A 31 5.78 -13.60 12.84
C GLU A 31 5.81 -12.39 11.89
N ASP A 32 6.81 -12.26 11.01
CA ASP A 32 6.90 -11.11 10.09
C ASP A 32 5.82 -11.11 8.99
N ALA A 33 5.40 -12.29 8.52
CA ALA A 33 4.28 -12.42 7.59
C ALA A 33 2.96 -12.05 8.30
N GLU A 34 2.79 -12.49 9.55
CA GLU A 34 1.65 -12.09 10.38
C GLU A 34 1.64 -10.59 10.65
N ARG A 35 2.80 -9.98 10.93
CA ARG A 35 2.95 -8.52 11.12
C ARG A 35 2.64 -7.72 9.87
N THR A 36 2.92 -8.27 8.69
CA THR A 36 2.60 -7.64 7.41
C THR A 36 1.11 -7.72 7.09
N ASN A 37 0.47 -8.84 7.43
CA ASN A 37 -0.96 -9.04 7.20
C ASN A 37 -1.83 -8.34 8.25
N TYR A 38 -1.44 -8.41 9.53
CA TYR A 38 -2.31 -8.11 10.68
C TYR A 38 -1.72 -7.10 11.68
N GLY A 39 -0.50 -6.58 11.46
CA GLY A 39 0.22 -5.75 12.44
C GLY A 39 0.80 -6.58 13.60
N SER A 40 1.57 -5.95 14.50
CA SER A 40 2.35 -6.71 15.50
C SER A 40 1.57 -7.35 16.65
N ASN A 41 0.28 -7.04 16.77
CA ASN A 41 -0.63 -7.65 17.76
C ASN A 41 -1.81 -8.42 17.11
N GLY A 42 -1.80 -8.59 15.79
CA GLY A 42 -2.89 -9.25 15.06
C GLY A 42 -4.20 -8.44 14.95
N ARG A 43 -4.24 -7.21 15.44
CA ARG A 43 -5.42 -6.32 15.44
C ARG A 43 -5.22 -5.04 14.60
N GLY A 44 -4.06 -4.90 13.97
CA GLY A 44 -3.57 -3.66 13.39
C GLY A 44 -3.13 -2.70 14.48
N GLU A 45 -1.82 -2.56 14.67
CA GLU A 45 -1.31 -1.62 15.67
C GLU A 45 -1.59 -0.18 15.24
N LEU A 46 -2.17 0.59 16.16
CA LEU A 46 -1.94 2.02 16.24
C LEU A 46 -0.73 2.23 17.17
N PRO A 47 0.13 3.25 16.98
CA PRO A 47 1.29 3.47 17.84
C PRO A 47 0.91 3.59 19.33
N GLU A 48 1.82 3.20 20.23
CA GLU A 48 1.63 3.33 21.68
C GLU A 48 1.22 4.76 22.08
N GLY A 49 0.11 4.88 22.83
CA GLY A 49 -0.36 6.14 23.43
C GLY A 49 -1.62 6.74 22.81
N GLU A 50 -2.19 6.15 21.76
CA GLU A 50 -3.37 6.70 21.08
C GLU A 50 -4.51 5.67 21.07
N ALA A 51 -5.46 5.88 21.98
CA ALA A 51 -6.61 5.01 22.15
C ALA A 51 -7.48 4.96 20.89
N GLU A 52 -8.05 3.79 20.63
CA GLU A 52 -9.19 3.61 19.71
C GLU A 52 -10.35 4.47 20.22
N GLU A 53 -10.48 5.70 19.74
CA GLU A 53 -11.80 6.33 19.77
C GLU A 53 -12.69 5.47 18.87
N GLU A 54 -13.73 4.88 19.46
CA GLU A 54 -14.82 4.24 18.72
C GLU A 54 -15.38 5.26 17.72
N ASP A 55 -14.89 5.24 16.48
CA ASP A 55 -15.51 5.95 15.36
C ASP A 55 -16.85 5.27 15.13
N THR A 56 -17.86 5.80 15.81
CA THR A 56 -19.27 5.48 15.62
C THR A 56 -19.67 5.91 14.21
N GLU A 57 -19.73 4.91 13.34
CA GLU A 57 -20.61 4.77 12.18
C GLU A 57 -21.07 6.07 11.50
N ASN A 58 -20.35 6.47 10.46
CA ASN A 58 -20.96 7.19 9.35
C ASN A 58 -20.99 6.26 8.13
N PRO A 59 -22.10 5.54 7.87
CA PRO A 59 -22.24 4.65 6.71
C PRO A 59 -22.53 5.40 5.39
N GLY A 60 -22.51 6.74 5.39
CA GLY A 60 -22.51 7.55 4.17
C GLY A 60 -21.11 7.53 3.56
N GLY A 61 -20.99 7.08 2.30
CA GLY A 61 -19.73 6.78 1.61
C GLY A 61 -18.55 7.64 2.08
N ALA A 62 -17.63 7.01 2.81
CA ALA A 62 -16.48 7.71 3.36
C ALA A 62 -15.62 8.29 2.25
N GLU A 63 -15.19 9.53 2.45
CA GLU A 63 -14.17 10.21 1.67
C GLU A 63 -13.08 10.65 2.63
N LEU A 64 -11.85 10.60 2.15
CA LEU A 64 -10.66 11.01 2.87
C LEU A 64 -9.97 12.07 2.03
N VAL A 65 -9.84 13.29 2.54
CA VAL A 65 -9.07 14.33 1.85
C VAL A 65 -7.59 13.98 1.98
N ILE A 66 -6.93 13.69 0.86
CA ILE A 66 -5.53 13.28 0.83
C ILE A 66 -4.70 14.36 0.14
N ASP A 67 -3.77 14.95 0.88
CA ASP A 67 -2.69 15.76 0.32
C ASP A 67 -1.67 14.84 -0.37
N ILE A 68 -1.93 14.54 -1.64
CA ILE A 68 -1.13 13.60 -2.42
C ILE A 68 0.33 14.07 -2.58
N ALA A 69 0.58 15.39 -2.55
CA ALA A 69 1.93 15.94 -2.60
C ALA A 69 2.74 15.55 -1.36
N LYS A 70 2.12 15.49 -0.18
CA LYS A 70 2.78 14.98 1.04
C LYS A 70 3.07 13.48 0.97
N ALA A 71 2.17 12.68 0.41
CA ALA A 71 2.39 11.25 0.22
C ALA A 71 3.57 10.99 -0.76
N HIS A 72 3.62 11.66 -1.91
CA HIS A 72 4.77 11.60 -2.81
C HIS A 72 6.05 12.15 -2.16
N GLY A 73 5.94 13.22 -1.37
CA GLY A 73 7.07 13.77 -0.61
C GLY A 73 7.70 12.73 0.33
N PHE A 74 6.88 11.95 1.02
CA PHE A 74 7.33 10.83 1.85
C PHE A 74 7.98 9.72 1.02
N LEU A 75 7.36 9.30 -0.08
CA LEU A 75 7.93 8.30 -0.99
C LEU A 75 9.31 8.72 -1.51
N LYS A 76 9.41 9.95 -2.01
CA LYS A 76 10.68 10.51 -2.50
C LYS A 76 11.73 10.53 -1.40
N ALA A 77 11.37 10.95 -0.19
CA ALA A 77 12.29 10.95 0.95
C ALA A 77 12.84 9.54 1.25
N CYS A 78 12.02 8.49 1.19
CA CYS A 78 12.46 7.10 1.32
C CYS A 78 13.39 6.65 0.19
N MET A 79 13.08 7.03 -1.05
CA MET A 79 13.87 6.65 -2.23
C MET A 79 15.23 7.35 -2.28
N THR A 80 15.32 8.59 -1.79
CA THR A 80 16.53 9.42 -1.87
C THR A 80 17.31 9.52 -0.56
N SER A 81 16.86 8.87 0.52
CA SER A 81 17.60 8.87 1.79
C SER A 81 18.95 8.15 1.67
N GLN A 82 19.86 8.45 2.58
CA GLN A 82 21.15 7.76 2.69
C GLN A 82 21.36 7.26 4.13
N PRO A 83 21.29 5.94 4.38
CA PRO A 83 20.97 4.88 3.42
C PRO A 83 19.54 4.96 2.85
N ARG A 84 19.33 4.43 1.64
CA ARG A 84 18.00 4.31 1.01
C ARG A 84 17.15 3.34 1.83
N VAL A 85 15.87 3.68 2.03
CA VAL A 85 14.93 2.75 2.67
C VAL A 85 14.66 1.55 1.76
N HIS A 86 14.78 0.34 2.29
CA HIS A 86 14.49 -0.91 1.59
C HIS A 86 13.21 -1.58 2.11
N TYR A 87 12.79 -2.66 1.45
CA TYR A 87 11.68 -3.46 1.93
C TYR A 87 12.14 -4.30 3.12
N GLY A 88 11.40 -4.25 4.23
CA GLY A 88 11.58 -5.18 5.34
C GLY A 88 10.24 -5.78 5.71
N LEU A 89 10.09 -7.10 5.57
CA LEU A 89 8.86 -7.79 5.91
C LEU A 89 8.50 -7.52 7.38
N GLY A 90 7.26 -7.11 7.66
CA GLY A 90 6.81 -6.73 8.99
C GLY A 90 7.31 -5.36 9.49
N ALA A 91 8.24 -4.69 8.78
CA ALA A 91 8.87 -3.45 9.24
C ALA A 91 7.92 -2.25 9.15
N LYS A 92 7.88 -1.45 10.21
CA LYS A 92 6.99 -0.28 10.36
C LYS A 92 7.78 0.97 10.72
N ALA A 93 7.37 2.12 10.19
CA ALA A 93 7.88 3.41 10.66
C ALA A 93 7.10 3.87 11.91
N LYS A 94 7.80 4.53 12.82
CA LYS A 94 7.16 5.28 13.91
C LYS A 94 6.64 6.61 13.37
N ALA A 95 5.61 7.16 14.02
CA ALA A 95 5.11 8.48 13.66
C ALA A 95 6.23 9.54 13.77
N GLY A 96 6.37 10.35 12.72
CA GLY A 96 7.39 11.40 12.64
C GLY A 96 8.81 10.92 12.29
N ALA A 97 9.03 9.61 12.15
CA ALA A 97 10.36 9.06 11.84
C ALA A 97 10.90 9.57 10.50
N VAL A 98 12.21 9.82 10.45
CA VAL A 98 12.91 10.32 9.26
C VAL A 98 13.49 9.14 8.45
N PRO A 99 13.15 8.99 7.15
CA PRO A 99 13.70 7.95 6.29
C PRO A 99 15.22 7.94 6.23
N GLY A 100 15.82 6.74 6.28
CA GLY A 100 17.27 6.51 6.26
C GLY A 100 17.99 6.85 7.57
N LYS A 101 17.39 7.66 8.44
CA LYS A 101 17.94 8.01 9.76
C LYS A 101 17.32 7.20 10.89
N ASP A 102 16.00 7.30 11.03
CA ASP A 102 15.27 6.68 12.15
C ASP A 102 14.70 5.31 11.77
N PHE A 103 14.58 5.03 10.47
CA PHE A 103 14.27 3.70 9.94
C PHE A 103 14.92 3.51 8.57
N GLN A 104 15.31 2.28 8.28
CA GLN A 104 15.94 1.89 7.01
C GLN A 104 15.15 0.84 6.24
N ALA A 105 14.08 0.29 6.85
CA ALA A 105 13.23 -0.71 6.24
C ALA A 105 11.75 -0.41 6.53
N ILE A 106 10.87 -0.70 5.57
CA ILE A 106 9.42 -0.57 5.73
C ILE A 106 8.67 -1.54 4.81
N ASP A 107 7.64 -2.22 5.31
CA ASP A 107 6.77 -3.06 4.47
C ASP A 107 5.67 -2.26 3.77
N CYS A 108 4.85 -2.94 2.98
CA CYS A 108 3.77 -2.35 2.21
C CYS A 108 2.74 -1.63 3.10
N SER A 109 2.27 -2.30 4.15
CA SER A 109 1.25 -1.77 5.06
C SER A 109 1.77 -0.61 5.91
N GLY A 110 3.01 -0.69 6.40
CA GLY A 110 3.67 0.36 7.15
C GLY A 110 3.94 1.58 6.29
N PHE A 111 4.30 1.38 5.02
CA PHE A 111 4.46 2.47 4.07
C PHE A 111 3.12 3.19 3.83
N VAL A 112 2.05 2.45 3.53
CA VAL A 112 0.73 3.04 3.28
C VAL A 112 0.20 3.75 4.53
N ARG A 113 0.36 3.17 5.72
CA ARG A 113 -0.05 3.84 6.97
C ARG A 113 0.69 5.16 7.16
N GLU A 114 2.01 5.16 6.99
CA GLU A 114 2.81 6.37 7.17
C GLU A 114 2.53 7.43 6.09
N ALA A 115 2.27 7.01 4.86
CA ALA A 115 1.85 7.90 3.78
C ALA A 115 0.49 8.56 4.10
N ILE A 116 -0.51 7.78 4.53
CA ILE A 116 -1.83 8.28 4.95
C ILE A 116 -1.70 9.22 6.15
N ARG A 117 -0.93 8.84 7.19
CA ARG A 117 -0.72 9.67 8.38
C ARG A 117 -0.11 11.03 8.04
N ARG A 118 0.78 11.10 7.04
CA ARG A 118 1.41 12.36 6.59
C ARG A 118 0.54 13.19 5.68
N SER A 119 -0.41 12.58 4.98
CA SER A 119 -1.21 13.23 3.93
C SER A 119 -2.64 13.54 4.35
N THR A 120 -3.04 13.21 5.58
CA THR A 120 -4.41 13.36 6.08
C THR A 120 -4.43 13.88 7.50
N ASP A 121 -5.64 14.19 8.01
CA ASP A 121 -5.90 14.55 9.40
C ASP A 121 -6.30 13.35 10.28
N LEU A 122 -6.24 12.11 9.75
CA LEU A 122 -6.59 10.90 10.48
C LEU A 122 -5.69 10.63 11.69
N GLY A 123 -4.55 11.31 11.81
CA GLY A 123 -3.55 11.00 12.82
C GLY A 123 -3.19 9.52 12.74
N ASN A 124 -3.27 8.82 13.87
CA ASN A 124 -3.01 7.39 13.92
C ASN A 124 -4.25 6.50 13.79
N LYS A 125 -5.37 6.98 13.25
CA LYS A 125 -6.59 6.16 13.09
C LYS A 125 -6.52 5.13 11.94
N PHE A 126 -5.53 5.21 11.04
CA PHE A 126 -5.35 4.24 9.96
C PHE A 126 -4.44 3.08 10.43
N PRO A 127 -4.90 1.82 10.39
CA PRO A 127 -4.23 0.71 11.07
C PRO A 127 -3.01 0.18 10.31
N ASP A 128 -2.21 -0.65 10.98
CA ASP A 128 -1.20 -1.50 10.35
C ASP A 128 -1.75 -2.84 9.87
N GLY A 129 -1.03 -3.48 8.95
CA GLY A 129 -1.40 -4.78 8.39
C GLY A 129 -2.31 -4.68 7.17
N SER A 130 -1.92 -5.28 6.04
CA SER A 130 -2.66 -5.16 4.78
C SER A 130 -4.10 -5.70 4.87
N VAL A 131 -4.33 -6.77 5.64
CA VAL A 131 -5.67 -7.33 5.87
C VAL A 131 -6.51 -6.41 6.75
N VAL A 132 -5.92 -5.85 7.80
CA VAL A 132 -6.64 -4.98 8.74
C VAL A 132 -6.96 -3.64 8.08
N GLN A 133 -6.04 -3.08 7.30
CA GLN A 133 -6.30 -1.90 6.47
C GLN A 133 -7.42 -2.14 5.47
N HIS A 134 -7.47 -3.31 4.83
CA HIS A 134 -8.55 -3.66 3.92
C HIS A 134 -9.90 -3.70 4.63
N ASP A 135 -9.96 -4.32 5.81
CA ASP A 135 -11.17 -4.37 6.61
C ASP A 135 -11.59 -2.99 7.13
N TRP A 136 -10.64 -2.14 7.51
CA TRP A 136 -10.91 -0.75 7.89
C TRP A 136 -11.55 0.02 6.73
N VAL A 137 -11.00 -0.09 5.52
CA VAL A 137 -11.56 0.56 4.32
C VAL A 137 -12.96 0.05 4.02
N LYS A 138 -13.20 -1.27 4.15
CA LYS A 138 -14.53 -1.85 3.95
C LYS A 138 -15.53 -1.40 5.01
N LYS A 139 -15.16 -1.41 6.29
CA LYS A 139 -16.04 -1.04 7.41
C LYS A 139 -16.46 0.43 7.36
N ARG A 140 -15.59 1.31 6.84
CA ARG A 140 -15.92 2.72 6.61
C ARG A 140 -16.75 2.98 5.36
N GLY A 141 -17.08 1.96 4.57
CA GLY A 141 -17.96 2.12 3.42
C GLY A 141 -17.33 2.84 2.24
N PHE A 142 -16.00 2.88 2.13
CA PHE A 142 -15.34 3.38 0.92
C PHE A 142 -15.78 2.56 -0.30
N LYS A 143 -15.99 3.24 -1.43
CA LYS A 143 -16.54 2.62 -2.64
C LYS A 143 -15.50 1.73 -3.31
N ASN A 144 -15.83 0.46 -3.52
CA ASN A 144 -15.07 -0.42 -4.41
C ASN A 144 -15.32 -0.01 -5.87
N VAL A 145 -14.25 0.28 -6.59
CA VAL A 145 -14.28 0.83 -7.96
C VAL A 145 -13.74 -0.13 -9.02
N GLY A 146 -13.30 -1.33 -8.61
CA GLY A 146 -12.74 -2.33 -9.52
C GLY A 146 -11.35 -1.99 -10.07
N ILE A 147 -10.71 -2.98 -10.68
CA ILE A 147 -9.30 -2.94 -11.11
C ILE A 147 -9.05 -1.84 -12.16
N SER A 148 -9.97 -1.67 -13.11
CA SER A 148 -9.81 -0.72 -14.21
C SER A 148 -9.71 0.73 -13.74
N ALA A 149 -10.33 1.07 -12.59
CA ALA A 149 -10.28 2.41 -12.05
C ALA A 149 -8.88 2.82 -11.60
N GLY A 150 -7.99 1.87 -11.26
CA GLY A 150 -6.60 2.19 -10.91
C GLY A 150 -5.80 2.78 -12.08
N SER A 151 -6.23 2.57 -13.33
CA SER A 151 -5.58 3.16 -14.50
C SER A 151 -6.08 4.58 -14.81
N ASN A 152 -7.07 5.10 -14.09
CA ASN A 152 -7.59 6.46 -14.34
C ASN A 152 -6.57 7.54 -13.97
N GLN A 153 -6.61 8.64 -14.73
CA GLN A 153 -5.84 9.87 -14.48
C GLN A 153 -6.79 11.02 -14.17
N ASP A 154 -7.63 10.82 -13.16
CA ASP A 154 -8.74 11.72 -12.79
C ASP A 154 -8.49 12.47 -11.48
N GLY A 155 -7.24 12.48 -11.00
CA GLY A 155 -6.87 13.08 -9.72
C GLY A 155 -7.26 12.23 -8.51
N ALA A 156 -8.20 11.28 -8.62
CA ALA A 156 -8.64 10.52 -7.45
C ALA A 156 -7.53 9.62 -6.88
N VAL A 157 -7.43 9.58 -5.56
CA VAL A 157 -6.52 8.69 -4.83
C VAL A 157 -7.27 7.41 -4.49
N ARG A 158 -6.65 6.29 -4.85
CA ARG A 158 -7.21 4.95 -4.64
C ARG A 158 -6.25 4.13 -3.78
N ILE A 159 -6.78 3.05 -3.23
CA ILE A 159 -6.02 2.03 -2.51
C ILE A 159 -6.37 0.67 -3.08
N ALA A 160 -5.37 -0.18 -3.27
CA ALA A 160 -5.57 -1.54 -3.75
C ALA A 160 -4.99 -2.56 -2.79
N PHE A 161 -5.72 -3.66 -2.62
CA PHE A 161 -5.37 -4.74 -1.71
C PHE A 161 -5.30 -6.07 -2.45
N LEU A 162 -4.18 -6.78 -2.33
CA LEU A 162 -4.04 -8.20 -2.66
C LEU A 162 -4.30 -9.01 -1.39
N SER A 163 -5.22 -9.98 -1.46
CA SER A 163 -5.47 -10.89 -0.35
C SER A 163 -4.31 -11.88 -0.16
N PRO A 164 -3.95 -12.25 1.07
CA PRO A 164 -3.06 -13.39 1.34
C PRO A 164 -3.49 -14.68 0.62
N SER A 165 -4.80 -14.90 0.43
CA SER A 165 -5.29 -16.09 -0.30
C SER A 165 -4.84 -16.13 -1.75
N ASP A 166 -4.68 -14.96 -2.36
CA ASP A 166 -4.41 -14.74 -3.78
C ASP A 166 -2.90 -14.55 -4.06
N SER A 167 -2.10 -14.55 -2.98
CA SER A 167 -0.65 -14.49 -2.98
C SER A 167 -0.04 -15.91 -2.83
N PRO A 168 1.00 -16.25 -3.62
CA PRO A 168 1.78 -17.48 -3.42
C PRO A 168 2.44 -17.56 -2.05
N SER A 169 2.97 -16.44 -1.53
CA SER A 169 3.63 -16.38 -0.22
C SER A 169 2.68 -16.36 0.97
N LYS A 170 1.36 -16.22 0.73
CA LYS A 170 0.35 -16.00 1.78
C LYS A 170 0.55 -14.68 2.53
N ILE A 171 1.08 -13.68 1.83
CA ILE A 171 1.27 -12.33 2.35
C ILE A 171 0.44 -11.40 1.47
N GLY A 172 -0.45 -10.65 2.10
CA GLY A 172 -1.24 -9.63 1.45
C GLY A 172 -0.38 -8.43 1.08
N HIS A 173 -0.84 -7.66 0.10
CA HIS A 173 -0.16 -6.44 -0.33
C HIS A 173 -1.11 -5.28 -0.38
N VAL A 174 -0.60 -4.08 -0.13
CA VAL A 174 -1.38 -2.85 -0.16
C VAL A 174 -0.56 -1.73 -0.78
N VAL A 175 -1.21 -0.97 -1.66
CA VAL A 175 -0.61 0.17 -2.37
C VAL A 175 -1.61 1.32 -2.43
N LEU A 176 -1.11 2.55 -2.44
CA LEU A 176 -1.89 3.70 -2.93
C LEU A 176 -1.74 3.77 -4.45
N ILE A 177 -2.75 4.30 -5.14
CA ILE A 177 -2.73 4.53 -6.59
C ILE A 177 -3.16 5.97 -6.86
N TYR A 178 -2.36 6.66 -7.67
CA TYR A 178 -2.62 8.02 -8.13
C TYR A 178 -2.11 8.18 -9.57
N GLN A 179 -2.93 8.73 -10.46
CA GLN A 179 -2.58 8.94 -11.88
C GLN A 179 -1.97 7.71 -12.56
N SER A 180 -2.63 6.55 -12.44
CA SER A 180 -2.14 5.27 -12.98
C SER A 180 -0.83 4.75 -12.37
N MET A 181 -0.30 5.35 -11.31
CA MET A 181 0.95 4.92 -10.66
C MET A 181 0.68 4.43 -9.23
N THR A 182 1.36 3.37 -8.82
CA THR A 182 1.38 2.94 -7.42
C THR A 182 2.32 3.82 -6.62
N LEU A 183 1.97 4.08 -5.37
CA LEU A 183 2.91 4.48 -4.32
C LEU A 183 2.93 3.31 -3.34
N GLU A 184 4.06 2.60 -3.28
CA GLU A 184 4.14 1.34 -2.54
C GLU A 184 5.54 1.07 -1.97
N SER A 185 5.63 0.14 -1.03
CA SER A 185 6.88 -0.54 -0.67
C SER A 185 6.73 -2.03 -0.97
N HIS A 186 7.61 -2.60 -1.79
CA HIS A 186 7.48 -3.98 -2.27
C HIS A 186 8.79 -4.76 -2.18
N GLY A 187 8.69 -6.08 -2.13
CA GLY A 187 9.82 -7.00 -2.07
C GLY A 187 10.86 -6.72 -3.14
N GLY A 188 12.14 -6.80 -2.75
CA GLY A 188 13.28 -6.57 -3.65
C GLY A 188 13.69 -5.13 -3.89
N SER A 189 12.84 -4.15 -3.57
CA SER A 189 13.16 -2.73 -3.75
C SER A 189 12.93 -1.92 -2.48
N GLY A 190 11.77 -2.05 -1.83
CA GLY A 190 11.28 -1.10 -0.84
C GLY A 190 10.40 -0.04 -1.49
N PRO A 191 10.34 1.18 -0.91
CA PRO A 191 9.54 2.27 -1.42
C PRO A 191 9.89 2.62 -2.89
N ASN A 192 8.88 2.57 -3.76
CA ASN A 192 8.97 2.85 -5.18
C ASN A 192 7.60 3.18 -5.81
N GLU A 193 7.60 3.52 -7.09
CA GLU A 193 6.41 3.63 -7.93
C GLU A 193 6.44 2.61 -9.08
N ARG A 194 5.29 2.06 -9.43
CA ARG A 194 5.10 1.18 -10.60
C ARG A 194 3.83 1.56 -11.34
N LEU A 195 3.78 1.27 -12.63
CA LEU A 195 2.57 1.46 -13.43
C LEU A 195 1.45 0.53 -12.93
N TRP A 196 0.25 1.07 -12.73
CA TRP A 196 -0.97 0.28 -12.59
C TRP A 196 -1.50 -0.11 -13.98
N ASN A 197 -1.19 -1.33 -14.39
CA ASN A 197 -1.58 -1.91 -15.67
C ASN A 197 -2.69 -2.97 -15.55
N GLY A 198 -3.11 -3.30 -14.31
CA GLY A 198 -4.16 -4.27 -14.03
C GLY A 198 -3.77 -5.72 -14.34
N LYS A 199 -2.48 -6.03 -14.52
CA LYS A 199 -1.96 -7.37 -14.82
C LYS A 199 -1.31 -8.02 -13.60
N GLY A 200 -1.01 -9.31 -13.70
CA GLY A 200 -0.31 -10.08 -12.67
C GLY A 200 -1.03 -10.01 -11.31
N TRP A 201 -0.32 -9.62 -10.25
CA TRP A 201 -0.94 -9.47 -8.92
C TRP A 201 -2.04 -8.40 -8.89
N GLN A 202 -1.93 -7.34 -9.70
CA GLN A 202 -2.91 -6.24 -9.75
C GLN A 202 -4.28 -6.73 -10.25
N ALA A 203 -4.28 -7.75 -11.13
CA ALA A 203 -5.49 -8.38 -11.66
C ALA A 203 -6.32 -9.12 -10.59
N LYS A 204 -5.73 -9.38 -9.42
CA LYS A 204 -6.37 -10.06 -8.29
C LYS A 204 -6.74 -9.10 -7.16
N ALA A 205 -6.38 -7.82 -7.30
CA ALA A 205 -6.55 -6.84 -6.26
C ALA A 205 -7.99 -6.31 -6.16
N ARG A 206 -8.35 -5.82 -4.98
CA ARG A 206 -9.57 -5.06 -4.74
C ARG A 206 -9.22 -3.59 -4.60
N VAL A 207 -9.85 -2.74 -5.42
CA VAL A 207 -9.53 -1.31 -5.50
C VAL A 207 -10.68 -0.49 -4.92
N TYR A 208 -10.34 0.45 -4.04
CA TYR A 208 -11.26 1.39 -3.42
C TYR A 208 -10.82 2.82 -3.71
N VAL A 209 -11.77 3.73 -3.88
CA VAL A 209 -11.48 5.16 -3.92
C VAL A 209 -11.44 5.70 -2.48
N LEU A 210 -10.37 6.39 -2.12
CA LEU A 210 -10.22 7.06 -0.82
C LEU A 210 -10.57 8.54 -0.95
N ASP A 211 -10.03 9.21 -1.97
CA ASP A 211 -10.27 10.62 -2.28
C ASP A 211 -10.77 10.73 -3.72
N PRO A 212 -12.08 10.96 -3.97
CA PRO A 212 -12.60 11.10 -5.34
C PRO A 212 -12.27 12.46 -5.98
N ALA A 213 -11.93 13.48 -5.20
CA ALA A 213 -11.66 14.83 -5.70
C ALA A 213 -10.17 15.07 -6.00
N GLY A 214 -9.29 14.20 -5.48
CA GLY A 214 -7.86 14.33 -5.69
C GLY A 214 -7.34 15.63 -5.12
N GLY A 215 -7.51 15.82 -3.80
CA GLY A 215 -7.25 17.03 -3.03
C GLY A 215 -6.46 18.10 -3.78
N SER A 216 -7.17 19.07 -4.36
CA SER A 216 -6.57 20.34 -4.74
C SER A 216 -6.34 21.13 -3.45
N ALA A 217 -5.10 21.13 -2.96
CA ALA A 217 -4.62 22.08 -1.97
C ALA A 217 -4.04 23.31 -2.68
#